data_AF-A0A8S3WR38-F1
#
_entry.id   AF-A0A8S3WR38-F1
#
_cell.length_a   1.000
_cell.length_b   1.000
_cell.length_c   1.000
_cell.angle_alpha   90.00
_cell.angle_beta   90.00
_cell.angle_gamma   90.00
#
_symmetry.space_group_name_H-M   'P 1'
#
loop_
_entity.id
_entity.type
_entity.pdbx_description
1 polymer ?
#
loop_
_entity_poly.entity_id
_entity_poly.type
_entity_poly.pdbx_seq_one_letter_code
_entity_poly.pdbx_strand_id
1 'polypeptide(L)'
;MVSGTGPAPNQADTVAFWRGLWSEPVNHSEGTWTEVVASQCASITPMDPVIITPDDIAEAVRRAPNWKSPGIDGLHYYWLKGIVVCHTVLARQFQEALNQKSLPSLFNTGITHLVPKDPGTTANTAPSRVYRPYTRH
;
A
#
# COMPACT_ATOMS: atom_id res chain seq x y z
N MET A 1 -6.94 40.25 5.06
CA MET A 1 -6.85 38.83 4.64
C MET A 1 -5.37 38.52 4.47
N VAL A 2 -4.77 37.76 5.40
CA VAL A 2 -3.33 37.47 5.35
C VAL A 2 -3.15 36.17 4.57
N SER A 3 -2.73 36.30 3.31
CA SER A 3 -2.31 35.18 2.48
C SER A 3 -1.04 34.58 3.07
N GLY A 4 -1.14 33.41 3.70
CA GLY A 4 -0.01 32.70 4.28
C GLY A 4 0.81 31.97 3.22
N THR A 5 1.70 32.67 2.53
CA THR A 5 2.69 32.07 1.61
C THR A 5 4.01 31.81 2.35
N GLY A 6 4.07 30.72 3.13
CA GLY A 6 5.34 30.19 3.63
C GLY A 6 5.91 29.15 2.64
N PRO A 7 7.24 29.02 2.49
CA PRO A 7 7.83 28.03 1.60
C PRO A 7 7.48 26.61 2.07
N ALA A 8 7.20 25.72 1.11
CA ALA A 8 7.00 24.30 1.38
C ALA A 8 8.23 23.69 2.06
N PRO A 9 8.08 22.71 2.97
CA PRO A 9 9.22 22.05 3.60
C PRO A 9 10.07 21.35 2.55
N ASN A 10 11.38 21.38 2.76
CA ASN A 10 12.35 20.74 1.88
C ASN A 10 12.08 19.22 1.79
N GLN A 11 12.22 18.66 0.59
CA GLN A 11 12.04 17.23 0.33
C GLN A 11 12.98 16.39 1.20
N ALA A 12 14.23 16.83 1.36
CA ALA A 12 15.23 16.11 2.15
C ALA A 12 14.81 15.97 3.63
N ASP A 13 14.33 17.06 4.23
CA ASP A 13 13.92 17.08 5.63
C ASP A 13 12.69 16.20 5.87
N THR A 14 11.76 16.17 4.92
CA THR A 14 10.57 15.33 5.02
C THR A 14 10.91 13.85 4.85
N VAL A 15 11.82 13.51 3.93
CA VAL A 15 12.31 12.14 3.76
C VAL A 15 13.06 11.67 5.01
N ALA A 16 13.95 12.51 5.57
CA ALA A 16 14.69 12.18 6.77
C ALA A 16 13.75 11.91 7.97
N PHE A 17 12.72 12.74 8.13
CA PHE A 17 11.71 12.56 9.17
C PHE A 17 10.98 11.21 9.07
N TRP A 18 10.40 10.88 7.91
CA TRP A 18 9.64 9.62 7.74
C TRP A 18 10.54 8.38 7.78
N ARG A 19 11.77 8.49 7.25
CA ARG A 19 12.76 7.41 7.32
C ARG A 19 13.11 7.07 8.78
N GLY A 20 13.32 8.08 9.64
CA GLY A 20 13.62 7.84 11.06
C GLY A 20 12.47 7.15 11.82
N LEU A 21 11.23 7.27 11.36
CA LEU A 21 10.08 6.59 11.98
C LEU A 21 9.86 5.16 11.47
N TRP A 22 10.10 4.92 10.18
CA TRP A 22 9.69 3.69 9.51
C TRP A 22 10.82 2.76 9.08
N SER A 23 12.05 3.28 8.98
CA SER A 23 13.20 2.50 8.51
C SER A 23 14.13 2.04 9.62
N GLU A 24 13.90 2.50 10.85
CA GLU A 24 14.62 1.99 12.02
C GLU A 24 14.07 0.60 12.39
N PRO A 25 14.89 -0.46 12.35
CA PRO A 25 14.46 -1.79 12.74
C PRO A 25 14.18 -1.81 14.25
N VAL A 26 12.90 -1.88 14.63
CA VAL A 26 12.48 -2.07 16.01
C VAL A 26 12.50 -3.56 16.33
N ASN A 27 13.30 -3.97 17.31
CA ASN A 27 13.21 -5.32 17.84
C ASN A 27 11.95 -5.42 18.70
N HIS A 28 10.94 -6.12 18.19
CA HIS A 28 9.75 -6.46 18.97
C HIS A 28 10.05 -7.67 19.84
N SER A 29 9.97 -7.54 21.16
CA SER A 29 9.91 -8.71 22.04
C SER A 29 8.50 -9.29 21.98
N GLU A 30 8.35 -10.49 21.42
CA GLU A 30 7.07 -11.18 21.46
C GLU A 30 6.69 -11.44 22.93
N GLY A 31 5.54 -10.90 23.35
CA GLY A 31 5.02 -11.09 24.69
C GLY A 31 4.16 -12.34 24.77
N THR A 32 3.83 -12.78 25.99
CA THR A 32 3.00 -13.97 26.26
C THR A 32 1.61 -13.95 25.62
N TRP A 33 1.15 -12.78 25.12
CA TRP A 33 -0.12 -12.66 24.42
C TRP A 33 -0.17 -13.47 23.11
N THR A 34 0.96 -13.70 22.44
CA THR A 34 1.00 -14.52 21.21
C THR A 34 0.66 -15.98 21.50
N GLU A 35 1.13 -16.52 22.63
CA GLU A 35 0.78 -17.86 23.11
C GLU A 35 -0.71 -17.97 23.47
N VAL A 36 -1.26 -16.93 24.12
CA VAL A 36 -2.69 -16.86 24.44
C VAL A 36 -3.53 -16.88 23.16
N VAL A 37 -3.20 -16.05 22.17
CA VAL A 37 -3.90 -16.02 20.88
C VAL A 37 -3.74 -17.35 20.14
N ALA A 38 -2.55 -17.95 20.13
CA ALA A 38 -2.33 -19.26 19.52
C ALA A 38 -3.20 -20.35 20.16
N SER A 39 -3.34 -20.34 21.49
CA SER A 39 -4.19 -21.26 22.23
C SER A 39 -5.69 -21.07 21.94
N GLN A 40 -6.14 -19.81 21.80
CA GLN A 40 -7.51 -19.48 21.43
C GLN A 40 -7.83 -19.87 19.99
N CYS A 41 -6.84 -19.79 19.10
CA CYS A 41 -6.97 -20.16 17.70
C CYS A 41 -6.81 -21.67 17.45
N ALA A 42 -6.38 -22.46 18.44
CA ALA A 42 -6.10 -23.90 18.26
C ALA A 42 -7.35 -24.72 17.87
N SER A 43 -8.53 -24.26 18.26
CA SER A 43 -9.82 -24.88 17.91
C SER A 43 -10.42 -24.37 16.58
N ILE A 44 -9.81 -23.34 15.98
CA ILE A 44 -10.30 -22.74 14.73
C ILE A 44 -9.84 -23.63 13.57
N THR A 45 -10.79 -24.02 12.73
CA THR A 45 -10.49 -24.76 11.51
C THR A 45 -9.61 -23.90 10.60
N PRO A 46 -8.47 -24.42 10.09
CA PRO A 46 -7.64 -23.70 9.15
C PRO A 46 -8.45 -23.26 7.93
N MET A 47 -8.12 -22.09 7.39
CA MET A 47 -8.70 -21.62 6.14
C MET A 47 -8.37 -22.60 5.01
N ASP A 48 -9.36 -22.89 4.17
CA ASP A 48 -9.16 -23.71 2.98
C ASP A 48 -8.09 -23.11 2.05
N PRO A 49 -7.40 -23.93 1.24
CA PRO A 49 -6.44 -23.43 0.27
C PRO A 49 -7.07 -22.39 -0.65
N VAL A 50 -6.51 -21.19 -0.65
CA VAL A 50 -6.96 -20.10 -1.52
C VAL A 50 -6.42 -20.36 -2.93
N ILE A 51 -7.34 -20.49 -3.88
CA ILE A 51 -7.04 -20.59 -5.31
C ILE A 51 -7.54 -19.31 -5.99
N ILE A 52 -6.63 -18.54 -6.56
CA ILE A 52 -6.95 -17.32 -7.29
C ILE A 52 -7.25 -17.70 -8.75
N THR A 53 -8.48 -17.44 -9.17
CA THR A 53 -8.95 -17.70 -10.52
C THR A 53 -8.98 -16.44 -11.38
N PRO A 54 -9.02 -16.55 -12.72
CA PRO A 54 -9.20 -15.38 -13.59
C PRO A 54 -10.51 -14.62 -13.31
N ASP A 55 -11.56 -15.32 -12.87
CA ASP A 55 -12.85 -14.70 -12.53
C ASP A 55 -12.75 -13.82 -11.29
N ASP A 56 -11.94 -14.22 -10.30
CA ASP A 56 -11.63 -13.39 -9.12
C ASP A 56 -10.96 -12.09 -9.54
N ILE A 57 -10.05 -12.16 -10.51
CA ILE A 57 -9.38 -10.98 -11.07
C ILE A 57 -10.36 -10.10 -11.86
N ALA A 58 -11.22 -10.71 -12.67
CA ALA A 58 -12.23 -9.99 -13.43
C ALA A 58 -13.18 -9.23 -12.50
N GLU A 59 -13.65 -9.86 -11.43
CA GLU A 59 -14.54 -9.23 -10.44
C GLU A 59 -13.83 -8.13 -9.65
N ALA A 60 -12.57 -8.34 -9.25
CA ALA A 60 -11.76 -7.34 -8.57
C ALA A 60 -11.52 -6.09 -9.47
N VAL A 61 -11.12 -6.32 -10.72
CA VAL A 61 -10.86 -5.26 -11.70
C VAL A 61 -12.15 -4.52 -12.07
N ARG A 62 -13.30 -5.22 -12.18
CA ARG A 62 -14.61 -4.62 -12.46
C ARG A 62 -14.99 -3.55 -11.43
N ARG A 63 -14.74 -3.81 -10.15
CA ARG A 63 -15.04 -2.90 -9.03
C ARG A 63 -14.11 -1.69 -8.96
N ALA A 64 -12.93 -1.77 -9.59
CA ALA A 64 -11.96 -0.68 -9.55
C ALA A 64 -12.38 0.52 -10.43
N PRO A 65 -12.15 1.78 -10.00
CA PRO A 65 -12.42 2.95 -10.85
C PRO A 65 -11.48 2.99 -12.07
N ASN A 66 -12.03 3.22 -13.27
CA ASN A 66 -11.30 3.18 -14.55
C ASN A 66 -10.02 4.03 -14.55
N TRP A 67 -10.12 5.24 -14.02
CA TRP A 67 -9.07 6.26 -14.05
C TRP A 67 -8.41 6.45 -12.69
N LYS A 68 -8.48 5.44 -11.81
CA LYS A 68 -7.62 5.43 -10.63
C LYS A 68 -6.16 5.51 -11.11
N SER A 69 -5.36 6.27 -10.38
CA SER A 69 -3.97 6.49 -10.76
C SER A 69 -3.25 5.15 -10.93
N PRO A 70 -2.47 4.99 -12.00
CA PRO A 70 -1.81 3.74 -12.28
C PRO A 70 -0.62 3.57 -11.33
N GLY A 71 -0.16 2.33 -11.24
CA GLY A 71 1.03 1.99 -10.51
C GLY A 71 2.31 2.39 -11.23
N ILE A 72 3.42 1.82 -10.78
CA ILE A 72 4.71 2.02 -11.46
C ILE A 72 4.73 1.41 -12.88
N ASP A 73 3.77 0.53 -13.18
CA ASP A 73 3.54 -0.07 -14.49
C ASP A 73 2.81 0.85 -15.48
N GLY A 74 2.26 1.98 -15.01
CA GLY A 74 1.50 2.92 -15.84
C GLY A 74 0.15 2.39 -16.31
N LEU A 75 -0.30 1.22 -15.84
CA LEU A 75 -1.50 0.57 -16.35
C LEU A 75 -2.77 0.97 -15.57
N HIS A 76 -3.70 1.63 -16.25
CA HIS A 76 -4.99 1.96 -15.68
C HIS A 76 -5.95 0.77 -15.65
N TYR A 77 -6.84 0.75 -14.66
CA TYR A 77 -7.92 -0.25 -14.58
C TYR A 77 -8.84 -0.23 -15.80
N TYR A 78 -8.97 0.91 -16.50
CA TYR A 78 -9.66 0.97 -17.78
C TYR A 78 -9.15 -0.09 -18.78
N TRP A 79 -7.83 -0.19 -18.94
CA TRP A 79 -7.21 -1.15 -19.85
C TRP A 79 -7.29 -2.57 -19.32
N LEU A 80 -7.08 -2.77 -18.01
CA LEU A 80 -7.23 -4.07 -17.37
C LEU A 80 -8.64 -4.64 -17.52
N LYS A 81 -9.69 -3.81 -17.54
CA LYS A 81 -11.06 -4.27 -17.80
C LYS A 81 -11.24 -4.77 -19.23
N GLY A 82 -10.59 -4.14 -20.20
CA GLY A 82 -10.72 -4.49 -21.62
C GLY A 82 -9.84 -5.67 -22.06
N ILE A 83 -8.69 -5.88 -21.43
CA ILE A 83 -7.72 -6.90 -21.83
C ILE A 83 -7.87 -8.15 -20.96
N VAL A 84 -8.88 -8.98 -21.28
CA VAL A 84 -9.22 -10.19 -20.50
C VAL A 84 -8.06 -11.19 -20.44
N VAL A 85 -7.20 -11.25 -21.46
CA VAL A 85 -6.01 -12.10 -21.47
C VAL A 85 -5.06 -11.77 -20.30
N CYS A 86 -5.04 -10.53 -19.82
CA CYS A 86 -4.25 -10.16 -18.64
C CYS A 86 -4.78 -10.80 -17.36
N HIS A 87 -6.08 -11.11 -17.26
CA HIS A 87 -6.67 -11.70 -16.04
C HIS A 87 -6.09 -13.08 -15.75
N THR A 88 -5.86 -13.88 -16.79
CA THR A 88 -5.27 -15.21 -16.66
C THR A 88 -3.82 -15.13 -16.20
N VAL A 89 -3.05 -14.20 -16.74
CA VAL A 89 -1.65 -13.98 -16.35
C VAL A 89 -1.58 -13.47 -14.92
N LEU A 90 -2.41 -12.50 -14.55
CA LEU A 90 -2.46 -11.94 -13.20
C LEU A 90 -2.85 -13.00 -12.16
N ALA A 91 -3.88 -13.81 -12.43
CA ALA A 91 -4.28 -14.91 -11.54
C ALA A 91 -3.13 -15.87 -11.27
N ARG A 92 -2.40 -16.28 -12.33
CA ARG A 92 -1.20 -17.13 -12.18
C ARG A 92 -0.13 -16.47 -11.32
N GLN A 93 0.19 -15.20 -11.57
CA GLN A 93 1.24 -14.50 -10.83
C GLN A 93 0.87 -14.31 -9.36
N PHE A 94 -0.40 -14.01 -9.06
CA PHE A 94 -0.88 -13.91 -7.68
C PHE A 94 -0.85 -15.27 -6.98
N GLN A 95 -1.24 -16.35 -7.65
CA GLN A 95 -1.15 -17.69 -7.10
C GLN A 95 0.30 -18.10 -6.83
N GLU A 96 1.22 -17.79 -7.75
CA GLU A 96 2.65 -18.05 -7.58
C GLU A 96 3.21 -17.28 -6.38
N ALA A 97 2.84 -16.01 -6.21
CA ALA A 97 3.25 -15.21 -5.06
C ALA A 97 2.72 -15.77 -3.72
N LEU A 98 1.47 -16.24 -3.69
CA LEU A 98 0.91 -16.92 -2.52
C LEU A 98 1.67 -18.21 -2.19
N ASN A 99 1.95 -19.03 -3.20
CA ASN A 99 2.64 -20.31 -3.03
C ASN A 99 4.09 -20.12 -2.56
N GLN A 100 4.79 -19.11 -3.11
CA GLN A 100 6.18 -18.80 -2.77
C GLN A 100 6.31 -17.99 -1.47
N LYS A 101 5.20 -17.50 -0.91
CA LYS A 101 5.17 -16.57 0.24
C LYS A 101 6.07 -15.35 0.03
N SER A 102 6.21 -14.92 -1.22
CA SER A 102 7.08 -13.82 -1.64
C SER A 102 6.37 -12.98 -2.68
N LEU A 103 6.40 -11.66 -2.49
CA LEU A 103 5.78 -10.70 -3.39
C LEU A 103 6.84 -10.08 -4.31
N PRO A 104 6.62 -10.05 -5.64
CA PRO A 104 7.48 -9.34 -6.58
C PRO A 104 7.64 -7.87 -6.17
N SER A 105 8.85 -7.31 -6.31
CA SER A 105 9.20 -5.92 -5.95
C SER A 105 8.18 -4.87 -6.40
N LEU A 106 7.53 -5.10 -7.53
CA LEU A 106 6.43 -4.30 -8.06
C LEU A 106 5.28 -4.08 -7.05
N PHE A 107 4.94 -5.07 -6.23
CA PHE A 107 3.80 -4.99 -5.28
C PHE A 107 4.15 -4.26 -3.98
N ASN A 108 5.42 -4.25 -3.63
CA ASN A 108 5.98 -3.73 -2.37
C ASN A 108 6.79 -2.45 -2.59
N THR A 109 6.84 -1.95 -3.82
CA THR A 109 7.37 -0.63 -4.15
C THR A 109 6.26 0.27 -4.70
N GLY A 110 6.49 1.57 -4.64
CA GLY A 110 5.51 2.55 -5.08
C GLY A 110 6.10 3.94 -5.07
N ILE A 111 5.45 4.88 -5.76
CA ILE A 111 5.85 6.28 -5.78
C ILE A 111 5.10 7.00 -4.66
N THR A 112 5.84 7.43 -3.65
CA THR A 112 5.29 8.19 -2.52
C THR A 112 5.24 9.67 -2.84
N HIS A 113 4.04 10.24 -2.89
CA HIS A 113 3.81 11.67 -2.96
C HIS A 113 3.42 12.22 -1.60
N LEU A 114 3.86 13.45 -1.28
CA LEU A 114 3.46 14.14 -0.06
C LEU A 114 2.32 15.09 -0.38
N VAL A 115 1.14 14.84 0.20
CA VAL A 115 -0.05 15.68 0.00
C VAL A 115 -0.28 16.53 1.26
N PRO A 116 -0.41 17.87 1.15
CA PRO A 116 -0.79 18.73 2.27
C PRO A 116 -2.16 18.35 2.82
N LYS A 117 -2.30 18.32 4.14
CA LYS A 117 -3.55 17.99 4.83
C LYS A 117 -4.59 19.10 4.72
N ASP A 118 -4.13 20.36 4.79
CA ASP A 118 -4.96 21.55 4.65
C ASP A 118 -4.23 22.56 3.74
N PRO A 119 -4.93 23.25 2.81
CA PRO A 119 -4.32 24.18 1.86
C PRO A 119 -3.70 25.44 2.49
N GLY A 120 -3.86 25.65 3.80
CA GLY A 120 -3.37 26.83 4.53
C GLY A 120 -2.43 26.53 5.70
N THR A 121 -2.01 25.30 5.94
CA THR A 121 -1.16 24.96 7.09
C THR A 121 0.32 25.19 6.76
N THR A 122 0.90 26.19 7.44
CA THR A 122 2.27 26.66 7.25
C THR A 122 3.31 25.91 8.10
N ALA A 123 4.57 26.07 7.68
CA ALA A 123 5.79 25.33 8.01
C ALA A 123 6.22 25.22 9.50
N ASN A 124 5.48 25.76 10.46
CA ASN A 124 5.85 25.72 11.89
C ASN A 124 5.27 24.52 12.65
N THR A 125 4.72 23.54 11.95
CA THR A 125 4.12 22.34 12.56
C THR A 125 4.84 21.10 12.03
N ALA A 126 5.13 20.13 12.90
CA ALA A 126 5.83 18.89 12.56
C ALA A 126 5.28 18.26 11.26
N PRO A 127 6.15 17.71 10.37
CA PRO A 127 5.74 17.20 9.06
C PRO A 127 4.56 16.22 9.10
N SER A 128 4.47 15.39 10.16
CA SER A 128 3.38 14.43 10.40
C SER A 128 1.99 15.05 10.56
N ARG A 129 1.90 16.32 10.95
CA ARG A 129 0.63 17.05 11.12
C ARG A 129 0.17 17.74 9.84
N VAL A 130 1.10 18.03 8.92
CA VAL A 130 0.86 18.89 7.75
C VAL A 130 0.83 18.09 6.45
N TYR A 131 1.56 16.98 6.35
CA TYR A 131 1.66 16.19 5.13
C TYR A 131 1.29 14.73 5.36
N ARG A 132 0.56 14.15 4.42
CA ARG A 132 0.28 12.72 4.36
C ARG A 132 1.09 12.09 3.23
N PRO A 133 1.93 11.08 3.51
CA PRO A 133 2.51 10.26 2.46
C PRO A 133 1.40 9.44 1.82
N TYR A 134 1.23 9.64 0.51
CA TYR A 134 0.32 8.88 -0.34
C TYR A 134 1.14 8.08 -1.32
N THR A 135 1.16 6.76 -1.12
CA THR A 135 1.89 5.83 -1.99
C THR A 135 0.96 5.37 -3.11
N ARG A 136 1.39 5.55 -4.35
CA ARG A 136 0.79 4.88 -5.51
C ARG A 136 1.54 3.58 -5.77
N HIS A 137 0.82 2.46 -5.70
CA HIS A 137 1.29 1.13 -6.06
C HIS A 137 0.97 0.87 -7.52
#